data_AF-A0A7R9VPH7-F1
#
_entry.id   AF-A0A7R9VPH7-F1
#
_cell.length_a   1.000
_cell.length_b   1.000
_cell.length_c   1.000
_cell.angle_alpha   90.00
_cell.angle_beta   90.00
_cell.angle_gamma   90.00
#
_symmetry.space_group_name_H-M   'P 1'
#
loop_
_entity.id
_entity.type
_entity.pdbx_description
1 polymer ?
#
loop_
_entity_poly.entity_id
_entity_poly.type
_entity_poly.pdbx_seq_one_letter_code
_entity_poly.pdbx_strand_id
1 'polypeptide(L)'
;MREMLMPLVVSQAEDDSRIVRRRDSSGLRTWTADPALFPCALSQATEAAAKRACDAAKDAWGERKLPLLEAEDRLMVACERGVTEDEATLKLRDAYNAMLAEYKAVTDAEKAEVISLGGLHVVGTERHESRRI
;
A
#
# COMPACT_ATOMS: atom_id res chain seq x y z
N MET A 1 3.69 -1.16 3.63
CA MET A 1 2.81 -0.84 4.78
C MET A 1 1.68 -1.83 4.95
N ARG A 2 0.77 -2.03 3.98
CA ARG A 2 -0.33 -3.02 4.08
C ARG A 2 0.13 -4.41 4.50
N GLU A 3 1.19 -4.92 3.86
CA GLU A 3 1.81 -6.21 4.20
C GLU A 3 2.25 -6.32 5.66
N MET A 4 2.67 -5.22 6.27
CA MET A 4 3.21 -5.18 7.63
C MET A 4 2.09 -5.00 8.67
N LEU A 5 1.07 -4.20 8.36
CA LEU A 5 0.02 -3.82 9.30
C LEU A 5 -1.09 -4.87 9.40
N MET A 6 -1.55 -5.38 8.27
CA MET A 6 -2.75 -6.23 8.22
C MET A 6 -2.65 -7.51 9.06
N PRO A 7 -1.51 -8.24 9.09
CA PRO A 7 -1.35 -9.42 9.95
C PRO A 7 -1.46 -9.12 11.45
N LEU A 8 -1.21 -7.86 11.86
CA LEU A 8 -1.21 -7.43 13.25
C LEU A 8 -2.61 -7.04 13.74
N VAL A 9 -3.43 -6.43 12.87
CA VAL A 9 -4.70 -5.80 13.28
C VAL A 9 -5.95 -6.54 12.81
N VAL A 10 -5.87 -7.32 11.73
CA VAL A 10 -7.04 -7.98 11.14
C VAL A 10 -7.32 -9.32 11.80
N SER A 11 -8.58 -9.56 12.15
CA SER A 11 -9.04 -10.86 12.63
C SER A 11 -9.06 -11.89 11.50
N GLN A 12 -8.63 -13.12 11.80
CA GLN A 12 -8.64 -14.25 10.85
C GLN A 12 -9.91 -15.12 10.98
N ALA A 13 -10.79 -14.78 11.92
CA ALA A 13 -11.89 -15.65 12.36
C ALA A 13 -13.14 -15.61 11.47
N GLU A 14 -13.27 -14.64 10.56
CA GLU A 14 -14.48 -14.40 9.75
C GLU A 14 -14.18 -14.30 8.24
N ASP A 15 -13.41 -15.23 7.68
CA ASP A 15 -13.23 -15.29 6.22
C ASP A 15 -14.30 -16.16 5.55
N ASP A 16 -15.56 -15.71 5.58
CA ASP A 16 -16.68 -16.29 4.82
C ASP A 16 -16.72 -15.80 3.35
N SER A 17 -15.60 -15.26 2.86
CA SER A 17 -15.54 -14.72 1.51
C SER A 17 -15.29 -15.82 0.49
N ARG A 18 -16.34 -16.16 -0.29
CA ARG A 18 -16.29 -17.00 -1.51
C ARG A 18 -15.42 -16.41 -2.63
N ILE A 19 -14.73 -15.30 -2.38
CA ILE A 19 -13.84 -14.60 -3.30
C ILE A 19 -12.43 -15.14 -3.03
N VAL A 20 -11.82 -15.73 -4.07
CA VAL A 20 -10.48 -16.32 -4.02
C VAL A 20 -9.46 -15.25 -3.61
N ARG A 21 -9.12 -15.21 -2.31
CA ARG A 21 -7.97 -14.45 -1.80
C ARG A 21 -6.77 -15.38 -1.79
N ARG A 22 -5.57 -14.86 -2.15
CA ARG A 22 -4.31 -15.60 -2.00
C ARG A 22 -4.22 -16.13 -0.57
N ARG A 23 -4.12 -17.45 -0.43
CA ARG A 23 -3.83 -18.13 0.82
C ARG A 23 -2.38 -18.58 0.78
N ASP A 24 -1.73 -18.59 1.94
CA ASP A 24 -0.43 -19.23 2.08
C ASP A 24 -0.57 -20.76 2.18
N SER A 25 0.55 -21.46 2.34
CA SER A 25 0.57 -22.92 2.49
C SER A 25 -0.17 -23.41 3.75
N SER A 26 -0.40 -22.54 4.73
CA SER A 26 -1.17 -22.85 5.95
C SER A 26 -2.68 -22.61 5.79
N GLY A 27 -3.12 -22.12 4.63
CA GLY A 27 -4.52 -21.80 4.35
C GLY A 27 -4.98 -20.47 4.95
N LEU A 28 -4.08 -19.73 5.59
CA LEU A 28 -4.34 -18.41 6.12
C LEU A 28 -4.23 -17.35 5.03
N ARG A 29 -4.89 -16.22 5.28
CA ARG A 29 -4.81 -15.08 4.38
C ARG A 29 -3.40 -14.48 4.40
N THR A 30 -2.84 -14.27 3.22
CA THR A 30 -1.58 -13.53 3.05
C THR A 30 -1.81 -12.11 2.53
N TRP A 31 -0.97 -11.19 2.99
CA TRP A 31 -0.90 -9.80 2.52
C TRP A 31 0.42 -9.47 1.84
N THR A 32 1.24 -10.48 1.56
CA THR A 32 2.53 -10.33 0.88
C THR A 32 2.33 -9.73 -0.50
N ALA A 33 2.97 -8.59 -0.75
CA ALA A 33 2.99 -7.98 -2.07
C ALA A 33 4.07 -8.63 -2.94
N ASP A 34 3.92 -8.53 -4.26
CA ASP A 34 4.99 -8.94 -5.16
C ASP A 34 6.13 -7.90 -5.10
N PRO A 35 7.36 -8.29 -4.70
CA PRO A 35 8.48 -7.35 -4.62
C PRO A 35 8.79 -6.66 -5.95
N ALA A 36 8.47 -7.29 -7.09
CA ALA A 36 8.72 -6.74 -8.41
C ALA A 36 7.85 -5.51 -8.74
N LEU A 37 6.82 -5.23 -7.95
CA LEU A 37 5.96 -4.05 -8.13
C LEU A 37 6.57 -2.76 -7.55
N PHE A 38 7.62 -2.87 -6.73
CA PHE A 38 8.21 -1.72 -6.05
C PHE A 38 9.48 -1.24 -6.77
N PRO A 39 9.67 0.09 -6.96
CA PRO A 39 10.82 0.63 -7.71
C PRO A 39 12.19 0.30 -7.09
N CYS A 40 12.25 0.17 -5.76
CA CYS A 40 13.46 -0.15 -5.03
C CYS A 40 13.15 -0.83 -3.70
N ALA A 41 14.18 -1.45 -3.09
CA ALA A 41 14.13 -1.84 -1.70
C ALA A 41 14.22 -0.59 -0.80
N LEU A 42 13.46 -0.58 0.29
CA LEU A 42 13.47 0.53 1.24
C LEU A 42 14.75 0.52 2.08
N SER A 43 15.15 1.69 2.55
CA SER A 43 16.20 1.81 3.54
C SER A 43 15.81 1.14 4.87
N GLN A 44 16.80 0.59 5.58
CA GLN A 44 16.57 -0.03 6.90
C GLN A 44 15.92 0.94 7.89
N ALA A 45 16.23 2.23 7.79
CA ALA A 45 15.65 3.27 8.65
C ALA A 45 14.14 3.43 8.40
N THR A 46 13.73 3.49 7.14
CA THR A 46 12.32 3.63 6.74
C THR A 46 11.53 2.36 7.04
N GLU A 47 12.11 1.19 6.79
CA GLU A 47 11.47 -0.07 7.19
C GLU A 47 11.26 -0.14 8.71
N ALA A 48 12.26 0.25 9.50
CA ALA A 48 12.13 0.27 10.95
C ALA A 48 11.09 1.29 11.43
N ALA A 49 11.02 2.47 10.79
CA ALA A 49 9.99 3.46 11.08
C ALA A 49 8.58 2.94 10.75
N ALA A 50 8.40 2.29 9.60
CA ALA A 50 7.15 1.67 9.21
C ALA A 50 6.73 0.54 10.16
N LYS A 51 7.68 -0.29 10.63
CA LYS A 51 7.41 -1.33 11.65
C LYS A 51 6.91 -0.70 12.95
N ARG A 52 7.62 0.31 13.47
CA ARG A 52 7.20 1.02 14.69
C ARG A 52 5.82 1.67 14.56
N ALA A 53 5.51 2.25 13.41
CA ALA A 53 4.19 2.83 13.15
C ALA A 53 3.10 1.76 13.11
N CYS A 54 3.37 0.59 12.51
CA CYS A 54 2.44 -0.54 12.50
C CYS A 54 2.22 -1.11 13.91
N ASP A 55 3.27 -1.18 14.74
CA ASP A 55 3.15 -1.59 16.14
C ASP A 55 2.32 -0.59 16.96
N ALA A 56 2.55 0.71 16.79
CA ALA A 56 1.73 1.74 17.45
C ALA A 56 0.25 1.65 17.03
N ALA A 57 -0.01 1.39 15.74
CA ALA A 57 -1.36 1.17 15.24
C ALA A 57 -2.00 -0.11 15.78
N LYS A 58 -1.22 -1.20 15.92
CA LYS A 58 -1.68 -2.43 16.57
C LYS A 58 -2.06 -2.19 18.02
N ASP A 59 -1.27 -1.42 18.76
CA ASP A 59 -1.55 -1.11 20.17
C ASP A 59 -2.80 -0.22 20.31
N ALA A 60 -2.99 0.73 19.38
CA ALA A 60 -4.15 1.63 19.40
C ALA A 60 -5.45 0.98 18.89
N TRP A 61 -5.37 0.17 17.83
CA TRP A 61 -6.54 -0.43 17.17
C TRP A 61 -6.89 -1.82 17.70
N GLY A 62 -5.98 -2.45 18.44
CA GLY A 62 -6.10 -3.78 19.02
C GLY A 62 -5.54 -4.88 18.12
N GLU A 63 -4.83 -5.82 18.74
CA GLU A 63 -4.22 -6.96 18.06
C GLU A 63 -5.29 -7.93 17.52
N ARG A 64 -5.32 -8.09 16.19
CA ARG A 64 -6.22 -9.00 15.45
C ARG A 64 -7.70 -8.83 15.78
N LYS A 65 -8.14 -7.60 16.08
CA LYS A 65 -9.53 -7.31 16.46
C LYS A 65 -10.38 -6.75 15.33
N LEU A 66 -9.78 -6.14 14.31
CA LEU A 66 -10.52 -5.43 13.28
C LEU A 66 -11.01 -6.37 12.17
N PRO A 67 -12.21 -6.14 11.62
CA PRO A 67 -12.57 -6.71 10.33
C PRO A 67 -11.67 -6.10 9.24
N LEU A 68 -11.47 -6.84 8.14
CA LEU A 68 -10.60 -6.38 7.06
C LEU A 68 -10.96 -4.98 6.57
N LEU A 69 -12.24 -4.78 6.24
CA LEU A 69 -12.69 -3.57 5.56
C LEU A 69 -12.35 -2.34 6.41
N GLU A 70 -12.62 -2.41 7.71
CA GLU A 70 -12.30 -1.33 8.64
C GLU A 70 -10.78 -1.08 8.74
N ALA A 71 -9.96 -2.13 8.75
CA ALA A 71 -8.50 -1.96 8.73
C ALA A 71 -8.00 -1.34 7.43
N GLU A 72 -8.60 -1.69 6.28
CA GLU A 72 -8.28 -1.09 4.98
C GLU A 72 -8.70 0.38 4.91
N ASP A 73 -9.86 0.73 5.43
CA ASP A 73 -10.35 2.11 5.50
C ASP A 73 -9.45 2.98 6.39
N ARG A 74 -9.06 2.49 7.57
CA ARG A 74 -8.13 3.23 8.46
C ARG A 74 -6.77 3.42 7.81
N LEU A 75 -6.24 2.39 7.14
CA LEU A 75 -4.98 2.52 6.40
C LEU A 75 -5.09 3.51 5.24
N MET A 76 -6.23 3.53 4.53
CA MET A 76 -6.49 4.51 3.48
C MET A 76 -6.41 5.94 4.02
N VAL A 77 -7.10 6.24 5.12
CA VAL A 77 -7.08 7.56 5.78
C VAL A 77 -5.66 7.97 6.20
N ALA A 78 -4.83 7.02 6.65
CA ALA A 78 -3.44 7.29 6.98
C ALA A 78 -2.61 7.68 5.74
N CYS A 79 -2.87 7.08 4.58
CA CYS A 79 -2.20 7.40 3.31
C CYS A 79 -2.67 8.73 2.68
N GLU A 80 -3.78 9.29 3.14
CA GLU A 80 -4.31 10.57 2.67
C GLU A 80 -3.67 11.78 3.37
N ARG A 81 -4.04 12.99 2.92
CA ARG A 81 -3.56 14.28 3.47
C ARG A 81 -4.56 14.96 4.41
N GLY A 82 -5.67 14.31 4.74
CA GLY A 82 -6.72 14.88 5.59
C GLY A 82 -6.23 15.19 7.01
N VAL A 83 -6.70 16.29 7.60
CA VAL A 83 -6.39 16.63 9.01
C VAL A 83 -7.02 15.57 9.93
N THR A 84 -6.24 15.10 10.90
CA THR A 84 -6.68 14.12 11.90
C THR A 84 -5.92 14.35 13.20
N GLU A 85 -6.55 14.05 14.32
CA GLU A 85 -5.95 14.10 15.66
C GLU A 85 -5.54 12.70 16.15
N ASP A 86 -5.87 11.63 15.40
CA ASP A 86 -5.49 10.28 15.78
C ASP A 86 -3.98 10.04 15.61
N GLU A 87 -3.30 9.84 16.73
CA GLU A 87 -1.86 9.66 16.80
C GLU A 87 -1.39 8.41 16.01
N ALA A 88 -2.18 7.33 16.01
CA ALA A 88 -1.86 6.12 15.25
C ALA A 88 -1.89 6.40 13.74
N THR A 89 -2.93 7.08 13.28
CA THR A 89 -3.05 7.52 11.88
C THR A 89 -1.92 8.46 11.48
N LEU A 90 -1.54 9.41 12.33
CA LEU A 90 -0.42 10.33 12.06
C LEU A 90 0.93 9.59 11.95
N LYS A 91 1.22 8.66 12.85
CA LYS A 91 2.45 7.84 12.78
C LYS A 91 2.50 6.97 11.52
N LEU A 92 1.38 6.36 11.13
CA LEU A 92 1.27 5.62 9.88
C LEU A 92 1.48 6.52 8.66
N ARG A 93 0.92 7.72 8.68
CA ARG A 93 1.09 8.72 7.62
C ARG A 93 2.55 9.14 7.45
N ASP A 94 3.25 9.41 8.56
CA ASP A 94 4.65 9.79 8.52
C ASP A 94 5.51 8.67 7.92
N ALA A 95 5.28 7.43 8.33
CA ALA A 95 5.95 6.27 7.76
C ALA A 95 5.60 6.07 6.27
N TYR A 96 4.35 6.29 5.87
CA TYR A 96 3.91 6.22 4.48
C TYR A 96 4.63 7.27 3.63
N ASN A 97 4.72 8.51 4.11
CA ASN A 97 5.40 9.59 3.42
C ASN A 97 6.91 9.32 3.27
N ALA A 98 7.54 8.72 4.28
CA ALA A 98 8.94 8.31 4.20
C ALA A 98 9.17 7.24 3.10
N MET A 99 8.32 6.20 3.07
CA MET A 99 8.35 5.19 2.00
C MET A 99 8.11 5.81 0.62
N LEU A 100 7.10 6.68 0.51
CA LEU A 100 6.75 7.36 -0.73
C LEU A 100 7.91 8.22 -1.24
N ALA A 101 8.64 8.90 -0.36
CA ALA A 101 9.77 9.73 -0.73
C ALA A 101 10.90 8.90 -1.39
N GLU A 102 11.23 7.73 -0.83
CA GLU A 102 12.24 6.83 -1.41
C GLU A 102 11.82 6.31 -2.79
N TYR A 103 10.59 5.83 -2.94
CA TYR A 103 10.07 5.36 -4.23
C TYR A 103 9.96 6.49 -5.25
N LYS A 104 9.57 7.68 -4.79
CA LYS A 104 9.44 8.87 -5.64
C LYS A 104 10.79 9.33 -6.18
N ALA A 105 11.87 9.20 -5.43
CA ALA A 105 13.20 9.54 -5.91
C ALA A 105 13.60 8.72 -7.15
N VAL A 106 13.28 7.42 -7.17
CA VAL A 106 13.53 6.53 -8.32
C VAL A 106 12.61 6.91 -9.48
N THR A 107 11.30 6.98 -9.24
CA THR A 107 10.32 7.22 -10.31
C THR A 107 10.39 8.62 -10.90
N ASP A 108 10.85 9.64 -10.16
CA ASP A 108 11.08 10.98 -10.69
C ASP A 108 12.28 11.02 -11.67
N ALA A 109 13.32 10.20 -11.44
CA ALA A 109 14.43 10.05 -12.37
C ALA A 109 13.99 9.37 -13.67
N GLU A 110 13.28 8.24 -13.56
CA GLU A 110 12.69 7.52 -14.70
C GLU A 110 11.72 8.40 -15.49
N LYS A 111 10.90 9.19 -14.79
CA LYS A 111 9.98 10.15 -15.39
C LYS A 111 10.73 11.17 -16.25
N ALA A 112 11.85 11.70 -15.77
CA ALA A 112 12.65 12.67 -16.53
C ALA A 112 13.19 12.04 -17.83
N GLU A 113 13.67 10.80 -17.75
CA GLU A 113 14.13 10.03 -18.91
C GLU A 113 12.99 9.79 -19.93
N VAL A 114 11.84 9.30 -19.47
CA VAL A 114 10.66 9.06 -20.32
C VAL A 114 10.20 10.34 -21.01
N ILE A 115 10.19 11.47 -20.31
CA ILE A 115 9.85 12.79 -20.90
C ILE A 115 10.88 13.16 -21.97
N SER A 116 12.17 12.93 -21.73
CA SER A 116 13.24 13.21 -22.71
C SER A 116 13.13 12.36 -23.97
N LEU A 117 12.60 11.13 -23.86
CA LEU A 117 12.37 10.21 -24.98
C LEU A 117 11.07 10.51 -25.75
N GLY A 118 10.29 11.52 -25.35
CA GLY A 118 9.06 11.93 -26.04
C GLY A 118 7.76 11.47 -25.37
N GLY A 119 7.83 10.87 -24.18
CA GLY A 119 6.67 10.47 -23.38
C GLY A 119 5.96 9.22 -23.89
N LEU A 120 4.71 9.05 -23.45
CA LEU A 120 3.88 7.89 -23.81
C LEU A 120 3.48 7.95 -25.29
N HIS A 121 3.95 6.98 -26.08
CA HIS A 121 3.52 6.79 -27.46
C HIS A 121 2.36 5.80 -27.54
N VAL A 122 1.18 6.25 -27.98
CA VAL A 122 -0.02 5.41 -28.13
C VAL A 122 -0.20 5.01 -29.59
N VAL A 123 -0.24 3.71 -29.88
CA VAL A 123 -0.43 3.15 -31.23
C VAL A 123 -1.81 2.52 -31.32
N GLY A 124 -2.69 3.12 -32.12
CA GLY A 124 -3.98 2.50 -32.47
C GLY A 124 -3.77 1.46 -33.57
N THR A 125 -4.14 0.20 -33.29
CA THR A 125 -4.03 -0.89 -34.28
C THR A 125 -5.17 -0.88 -35.28
N GLU A 126 -6.37 -0.52 -34.83
CA GLU A 126 -7.59 -0.40 -35.64
C GLU A 126 -8.40 0.80 -35.16
N ARG A 127 -9.38 1.20 -35.96
CA ARG A 127 -10.28 2.30 -35.61
C ARG A 127 -11.51 1.78 -34.89
N HIS A 128 -11.81 2.40 -33.74
CA HIS A 128 -13.11 2.26 -33.10
C HIS A 128 -14.22 2.87 -33.98
N GLU A 129 -15.46 2.38 -33.84
CA GLU A 129 -16.64 2.92 -34.53
C GLU A 129 -16.98 4.35 -34.08
N SER A 130 -16.69 4.67 -32.82
CA SER A 130 -16.85 6.00 -32.25
C SER A 130 -15.53 6.73 -32.21
N ARG A 131 -15.46 7.92 -32.80
CA ARG A 131 -14.27 8.78 -32.80
C ARG A 131 -13.85 9.27 -31.41
N ARG A 132 -14.72 9.17 -30.41
CA ARG A 132 -14.41 9.55 -29.03
C ARG A 132 -13.53 8.51 -28.31
N ILE A 133 -13.40 7.32 -28.89
CA ILE A 133 -12.65 6.18 -28.39
C ILE A 133 -11.40 6.04 -29.26
#